data_AF-A0ABD0PRG7-F1
#
_entry.id   AF-A0ABD0PRG7-F1
#
_cell.length_a   1.000
_cell.length_b   1.000
_cell.length_c   1.000
_cell.angle_alpha   90.00
_cell.angle_beta   90.00
_cell.angle_gamma   90.00
#
_symmetry.space_group_name_H-M   'P 1'
#
loop_
_entity.id
_entity.type
_entity.pdbx_description
1 polymer ?
#
loop_
_entity_poly.entity_id
_entity_poly.type
_entity_poly.pdbx_seq_one_letter_code
_entity_poly.pdbx_strand_id
1 'polypeptide(L)' 'NDYRKLSMQCKDFVVGVLDLCRDTEEVEAILNGDVDQNPPTEHQRPCLSRIKLAIKYEVKK' A
#
# COMPACT_ATOMS: atom_id res chain seq x y z
N ASN A 1 -3.98 -11.27 22.96
CA ASN A 1 -2.63 -11.48 22.40
C ASN A 1 -2.08 -10.14 21.92
N ASP A 2 -0.96 -9.68 22.46
CA ASP A 2 -0.43 -8.33 22.19
C ASP A 2 0.08 -8.17 20.76
N TYR A 3 0.49 -9.27 20.12
CA TYR A 3 0.83 -9.27 18.70
C TYR A 3 -0.35 -8.84 17.80
N ARG A 4 -1.58 -9.24 18.15
CA ARG A 4 -2.78 -8.83 17.40
C ARG A 4 -3.04 -7.33 17.57
N LYS A 5 -2.82 -6.78 18.77
CA LYS A 5 -2.96 -5.34 19.04
C LYS A 5 -1.90 -4.55 18.27
N LEU A 6 -0.64 -5.00 18.29
CA LEU A 6 0.45 -4.37 17.55
C LEU A 6 0.19 -4.41 16.04
N SER A 7 -0.25 -5.55 15.51
CA SER A 7 -0.62 -5.67 14.09
C SER A 7 -1.76 -4.70 13.70
N MET A 8 -2.73 -4.50 14.59
CA MET A 8 -3.80 -3.54 14.37
C MET A 8 -3.29 -2.10 14.36
N GLN A 9 -2.44 -1.73 15.33
CA GLN A 9 -1.81 -0.41 15.37
C GLN A 9 -0.97 -0.12 14.12
N CYS A 10 -0.22 -1.10 13.61
CA CYS A 10 0.54 -0.94 12.37
C CYS A 10 -0.39 -0.72 11.17
N LYS A 11 -1.56 -1.38 11.13
CA LYS A 11 -2.56 -1.16 10.07
C LYS A 11 -3.19 0.23 10.19
N ASP A 12 -3.58 0.64 11.39
CA ASP A 12 -4.18 1.95 11.65
C ASP A 12 -3.21 3.08 11.32
N PHE A 13 -1.92 2.91 11.63
CA PHE A 13 -0.87 3.85 11.25
C PHE A 13 -0.80 4.05 9.74
N VAL A 14 -0.79 2.97 8.95
CA VAL A 14 -0.73 3.05 7.48
C VAL A 14 -1.98 3.72 6.91
N VAL A 15 -3.16 3.45 7.47
CA VAL A 15 -4.40 4.15 7.11
C VAL A 15 -4.30 5.65 7.39
N GLY A 16 -3.78 6.02 8.57
CA GLY A 16 -3.56 7.43 8.92
C GLY A 16 -2.57 8.14 8.00
N VAL A 17 -1.54 7.46 7.50
CA VAL A 17 -0.61 8.03 6.51
C VAL A 17 -1.31 8.26 5.17
N LEU A 18 -2.11 7.30 4.68
CA LEU A 18 -2.84 7.44 3.42
C LEU A 18 -3.90 8.55 3.45
N ASP A 19 -4.53 8.80 4.60
CA ASP A 19 -5.51 9.87 4.79
C ASP A 19 -4.91 11.28 4.69
N LEU A 20 -3.59 11.40 4.87
CA LEU A 20 -2.86 12.67 4.78
C LEU A 20 -2.46 13.05 3.36
N CYS A 21 -2.57 12.14 2.39
CA CYS A 21 -2.26 12.42 0.99
C CYS A 21 -3.23 13.45 0.41
N ARG A 22 -2.69 14.43 -0.34
CA ARG A 22 -3.43 15.55 -0.92
C ARG A 22 -3.57 15.45 -2.43
N ASP A 23 -2.75 14.64 -3.06
CA ASP A 23 -2.78 14.43 -4.51
C ASP A 23 -2.56 12.95 -4.89
N THR A 24 -2.71 12.68 -6.18
CA THR A 24 -2.57 11.33 -6.73
C THR A 24 -1.12 10.85 -6.73
N GLU A 25 -0.14 11.76 -6.81
CA GLU A 25 1.28 11.41 -6.84
C GLU A 25 1.73 10.82 -5.50
N GLU A 26 1.32 11.43 -4.38
CA GLU A 26 1.59 10.93 -3.03
C GLU A 26 0.97 9.55 -2.81
N VAL A 27 -0.27 9.34 -3.26
CA VAL A 27 -0.97 8.06 -3.16
C VAL A 27 -0.27 6.99 -4.01
N GLU A 28 0.13 7.32 -5.25
CA GLU A 28 0.83 6.41 -6.14
C GLU A 28 2.20 6.01 -5.61
N ALA A 29 2.96 6.96 -5.07
CA ALA A 29 4.26 6.71 -4.46
C ALA A 29 4.16 5.70 -3.30
N ILE A 30 3.12 5.82 -2.47
CA ILE A 30 2.88 4.88 -1.37
C ILE A 30 2.41 3.52 -1.91
N LEU A 31 1.38 3.48 -2.77
CA LEU A 31 0.70 2.23 -3.16
C LEU A 31 1.46 1.38 -4.18
N ASN A 32 2.27 2.00 -5.04
CA ASN A 32 3.12 1.28 -5.99
C ASN A 32 4.50 0.98 -5.39
N GLY A 33 5.00 1.82 -4.47
CA GLY A 33 6.34 1.72 -3.91
C GLY A 33 7.45 1.94 -4.94
N ASP A 34 8.70 1.74 -4.54
CA ASP A 34 9.90 1.83 -5.41
C ASP A 34 10.00 0.67 -6.43
N VAL A 35 8.89 0.00 -6.75
CA VAL A 35 8.87 -1.29 -7.47
C VAL A 35 8.88 -1.12 -8.99
N ASP A 36 8.77 0.11 -9.49
CA ASP A 36 8.80 0.41 -10.93
C ASP A 36 9.92 1.43 -11.25
N GLN A 37 11.18 0.97 -11.18
CA GLN A 37 12.23 1.55 -12.05
C GLN A 37 12.08 1.08 -13.51
N ASN A 38 11.09 0.25 -13.81
CA ASN A 38 10.80 -0.14 -15.17
C ASN A 38 10.03 1.00 -15.85
N PRO A 39 10.46 1.49 -17.02
CA PRO A 39 9.78 2.58 -17.69
C PRO A 39 8.32 2.18 -17.94
N PRO A 40 7.35 3.06 -17.69
CA PRO A 40 5.95 2.77 -17.95
C PRO A 40 5.82 2.49 -19.44
N THR A 41 5.60 1.22 -19.77
CA THR A 41 5.19 0.88 -21.12
C THR A 41 3.79 1.47 -21.31
N GLU A 42 3.53 2.03 -22.48
CA GLU A 42 2.32 2.75 -22.91
C GLU A 42 0.96 2.04 -22.64
N HIS A 43 0.97 0.80 -22.15
CA HIS A 43 -0.21 0.01 -21.77
C HIS A 43 -0.16 -0.55 -20.32
N GLN A 44 0.80 -0.12 -19.50
CA GLN A 44 1.01 -0.69 -18.18
C GLN A 44 0.05 -0.06 -17.17
N ARG A 45 -0.99 -0.82 -16.79
CA ARG A 45 -1.84 -0.44 -15.66
C ARG A 45 -0.99 -0.29 -14.39
N PRO A 46 -1.29 0.68 -13.51
CA PRO A 46 -0.59 0.81 -12.24
C PRO A 46 -0.58 -0.53 -11.51
N CYS A 47 0.61 -0.98 -11.09
CA CYS A 47 0.79 -2.32 -10.56
C CYS A 47 0.12 -2.50 -9.19
N LEU A 48 -0.11 -1.41 -8.44
CA LEU A 48 -0.74 -1.34 -7.11
C LEU A 48 -0.22 -2.46 -6.19
N SER A 49 1.10 -2.66 -6.23
CA SER A 49 1.80 -3.82 -5.67
C SER A 49 1.49 -4.00 -4.18
N ARG A 50 1.41 -2.91 -3.42
CA ARG A 50 1.11 -2.94 -1.99
C ARG A 50 -0.34 -3.27 -1.67
N ILE A 51 -1.30 -2.86 -2.52
CA ILE A 51 -2.72 -3.23 -2.34
C ILE A 51 -2.90 -4.74 -2.54
N LYS A 52 -2.31 -5.30 -3.59
CA LYS A 52 -2.32 -6.74 -3.84
C LYS A 52 -1.77 -7.51 -2.63
N LEU A 53 -0.71 -6.99 -2.02
CA LEU A 53 -0.09 -7.58 -0.84
C LEU A 53 -0.98 -7.46 0.40
N ALA A 54 -1.59 -6.30 0.63
CA ALA A 54 -2.51 -6.05 1.74
C ALA A 54 -3.70 -7.02 1.71
N ILE A 55 -4.33 -7.19 0.54
CA ILE A 55 -5.43 -8.14 0.34
C ILE A 55 -4.96 -9.58 0.63
N LYS A 56 -3.81 -9.99 0.08
CA LYS A 56 -3.25 -11.34 0.29
C LYS A 56 -3.03 -11.66 1.76
N TYR A 57 -2.58 -10.70 2.56
CA TYR A 57 -2.34 -10.90 4.00
C TYR A 57 -3.58 -10.69 4.87
N GLU A 58 -4.62 -10.03 4.38
CA GLU A 58 -5.91 -9.94 5.08
C GLU A 58 -6.65 -11.28 5.13
N VAL A 59 -6.56 -12.07 4.05
CA VAL A 59 -7.22 -13.38 3.92
C VAL A 59 -6.53 -14.48 4.73
N LYS A 60 -5.27 -14.29 5.17
CA LYS A 60 -4.54 -15.25 6.01
C LYS A 60 -4.85 -15.12 7.52
N LYS A 61 -6.01 -14.56 7.89
CA LYS A 61 -6.47 -14.51 9.28
C LYS A 61 -7.24 -15.77 9.68
#